data_AF-A0A936R096-F1
#
_entry.id   AF-A0A936R096-F1
#
_cell.length_a   1.000
_cell.length_b   1.000
_cell.length_c   1.000
_cell.angle_alpha   90.00
_cell.angle_beta   90.00
_cell.angle_gamma   90.00
#
_symmetry.space_group_name_H-M   'P 1'
#
loop_
_entity.id
_entity.type
_entity.pdbx_description
1 polymer ?
#
loop_
_entity_poly.entity_id
_entity_poly.type
_entity_poly.pdbx_seq_one_letter_code
_entity_poly.pdbx_strand_id
1 'polypeptide(L)'
;MDTFALYRRLTSMPQGKRLFSIAFAQKAPYFATVRPQVREVRPHHAELTIRKRRAVQNHIGTVHAIAVCNGLEAAMGLLAEATTPPGRRWIPKGMSVSYVAKSTTDLLCVADTDPADWAEVGDVPVRVRAMRTDGTVVVEGVITIYVSEKPRT
;
A
#
# COMPACT_ATOMS: atom_id res chain seq x y z
N MET A 1 -15.95 2.50 -10.01
CA MET A 1 -14.83 3.21 -10.68
C MET A 1 -13.56 2.43 -10.45
N ASP A 2 -12.84 2.10 -11.52
CA ASP A 2 -11.52 1.48 -11.49
C ASP A 2 -10.50 2.47 -10.87
N THR A 3 -9.89 2.07 -9.76
CA THR A 3 -8.95 2.89 -8.99
C THR A 3 -7.69 3.19 -9.80
N PHE A 4 -7.20 2.24 -10.62
CA PHE A 4 -6.00 2.44 -11.44
C PHE A 4 -6.28 3.34 -12.65
N ALA A 5 -7.44 3.22 -13.27
CA ALA A 5 -7.88 4.17 -14.29
C ALA A 5 -7.99 5.59 -13.73
N LEU A 6 -8.52 5.75 -12.50
CA LEU A 6 -8.56 7.04 -11.80
C LEU A 6 -7.15 7.58 -11.52
N TYR A 7 -6.22 6.73 -11.07
CA TYR A 7 -4.82 7.11 -10.88
C TYR A 7 -4.20 7.65 -12.17
N ARG A 8 -4.31 6.91 -13.28
CA ARG A 8 -3.75 7.34 -14.57
C ARG A 8 -4.35 8.67 -15.05
N ARG A 9 -5.66 8.85 -14.87
CA ARG A 9 -6.36 10.07 -15.28
C ARG A 9 -5.98 11.28 -14.42
N LEU A 10 -5.86 11.10 -13.11
CA LEU A 10 -5.53 12.21 -12.23
C LEU A 10 -4.05 12.58 -12.33
N THR A 11 -3.15 11.61 -12.40
CA THR A 11 -1.69 11.87 -12.43
C THR A 11 -1.19 12.54 -13.70
N SER A 12 -1.96 12.56 -14.78
CA SER A 12 -1.67 13.39 -15.95
C SER A 12 -1.92 14.89 -15.74
N MET A 13 -2.51 15.28 -14.60
CA MET A 13 -2.75 16.68 -14.23
C MET A 13 -1.71 17.18 -13.20
N PRO A 14 -1.43 18.49 -13.14
CA PRO A 14 -0.65 19.07 -12.06
C PRO A 14 -1.25 18.70 -10.69
N GLN A 15 -0.43 18.21 -9.75
CA GLN A 15 -0.86 17.72 -8.42
C GLN A 15 -1.75 16.46 -8.43
N GLY A 16 -1.87 15.77 -9.56
CA GLY A 16 -2.72 14.59 -9.72
C GLY A 16 -2.54 13.47 -8.69
N LYS A 17 -1.28 13.18 -8.32
CA LYS A 17 -0.95 12.20 -7.26
C LYS A 17 -1.53 12.58 -5.90
N ARG A 18 -1.58 13.89 -5.59
CA ARG A 18 -2.15 14.41 -4.35
C ARG A 18 -3.68 14.27 -4.34
N LEU A 19 -4.33 14.58 -5.47
CA LEU A 19 -5.78 14.43 -5.61
C LEU A 19 -6.21 12.96 -5.53
N PHE A 20 -5.44 12.07 -6.16
CA PHE A 20 -5.65 10.63 -6.05
C PHE A 20 -5.45 10.10 -4.62
N SER A 21 -4.41 10.58 -3.92
CA SER A 21 -4.18 10.18 -2.51
C SER A 21 -5.38 10.53 -1.62
N ILE A 22 -6.00 11.70 -1.86
CA ILE A 22 -7.23 12.10 -1.15
C ILE A 22 -8.39 11.16 -1.50
N ALA A 23 -8.62 10.90 -2.80
CA ALA A 23 -9.70 10.03 -3.25
C ALA A 23 -9.57 8.59 -2.74
N PHE A 24 -8.36 8.03 -2.75
CA PHE A 24 -8.06 6.70 -2.22
C PHE A 24 -8.30 6.64 -0.70
N ALA A 25 -7.83 7.64 0.04
CA ALA A 25 -8.05 7.73 1.49
C ALA A 25 -9.52 7.92 1.87
N GLN A 26 -10.35 8.49 1.00
CA GLN A 26 -11.80 8.58 1.20
C GLN A 26 -12.52 7.24 0.95
N LYS A 27 -12.03 6.43 0.01
CA LYS A 27 -12.61 5.11 -0.30
C LYS A 27 -12.39 4.09 0.82
N ALA A 28 -11.30 4.23 1.57
CA ALA A 28 -11.00 3.44 2.77
C ALA A 28 -10.58 4.37 3.92
N PRO A 29 -11.55 4.86 4.73
CA PRO A 29 -11.33 5.93 5.71
C PRO A 29 -10.20 5.67 6.71
N TYR A 30 -9.95 4.41 7.06
CA TYR A 30 -8.91 4.06 8.01
C TYR A 30 -7.50 4.37 7.48
N PHE A 31 -7.26 4.31 6.16
CA PHE A 31 -5.98 4.74 5.58
C PHE A 31 -5.72 6.24 5.79
N ALA A 32 -6.77 7.07 5.89
CA ALA A 32 -6.61 8.50 6.14
C ALA A 32 -5.91 8.80 7.48
N THR A 33 -5.96 7.87 8.44
CA THR A 33 -5.31 8.03 9.75
C THR A 33 -3.79 8.16 9.65
N VAL A 34 -3.16 7.54 8.65
CA VAL A 34 -1.70 7.67 8.41
C VAL A 34 -1.32 8.76 7.41
N ARG A 35 -2.33 9.43 6.80
CA ARG A 35 -2.16 10.48 5.78
C ARG A 35 -1.19 10.05 4.66
N PRO A 36 -1.47 8.92 3.98
CA PRO A 36 -0.58 8.39 2.97
C PRO A 36 -0.45 9.37 1.81
N GLN A 37 0.76 9.51 1.27
CA GLN A 37 1.01 10.27 0.05
C GLN A 37 1.53 9.32 -1.02
N VAL A 38 0.68 9.04 -2.03
CA VAL A 38 1.01 8.12 -3.11
C VAL A 38 2.14 8.71 -3.96
N ARG A 39 3.22 7.94 -4.14
CA ARG A 39 4.36 8.31 -4.97
C ARG A 39 4.29 7.65 -6.34
N GLU A 40 4.06 6.34 -6.39
CA GLU A 40 4.00 5.58 -7.65
C GLU A 40 2.99 4.44 -7.52
N VAL A 41 2.27 4.19 -8.62
CA VAL A 41 1.39 3.03 -8.76
C VAL A 41 1.51 2.56 -10.20
N ARG A 42 1.90 1.29 -10.38
CA ARG A 42 1.95 0.60 -11.67
C ARG A 42 1.71 -0.90 -11.44
N PRO A 43 1.46 -1.69 -12.49
CA PRO A 43 1.37 -3.14 -12.33
C PRO A 43 2.60 -3.68 -11.59
N HIS A 44 2.33 -4.53 -10.61
CA HIS A 44 3.31 -5.21 -9.75
C HIS A 44 4.12 -4.32 -8.79
N HIS A 45 3.85 -3.02 -8.71
CA HIS A 45 4.59 -2.11 -7.83
C HIS A 45 3.75 -0.91 -7.37
N ALA A 46 3.80 -0.61 -6.08
CA ALA A 46 3.27 0.64 -5.56
C ALA A 46 4.10 1.15 -4.38
N GLU A 47 4.24 2.47 -4.30
CA GLU A 47 4.88 3.12 -3.16
C GLU A 47 4.15 4.40 -2.71
N LEU A 48 4.15 4.61 -1.40
CA LEU A 48 3.59 5.78 -0.74
C LEU A 48 4.43 6.16 0.48
N THR A 49 4.30 7.40 0.94
CA THR A 49 4.94 7.85 2.18
C THR A 49 3.94 8.07 3.29
N ILE A 50 4.39 7.84 4.52
CA ILE A 50 3.69 8.26 5.75
C ILE A 50 4.61 9.18 6.55
N ARG A 51 4.05 10.28 7.05
CA ARG A 51 4.82 11.27 7.83
C ARG A 51 4.86 10.91 9.31
N LYS A 52 6.02 11.03 9.93
CA LYS A 52 6.19 10.95 11.37
C LYS A 52 5.59 12.20 12.02
N ARG A 53 4.48 12.01 12.73
CA ARG A 53 3.76 13.07 13.44
C ARG A 53 3.14 12.52 14.71
N ARG A 54 2.79 13.40 15.65
CA ARG A 54 2.23 13.04 16.96
C ARG A 54 1.11 12.00 16.91
N ALA A 55 0.21 12.11 15.94
CA ALA A 55 -0.94 11.21 15.80
C ALA A 55 -0.60 9.76 15.42
N VAL A 56 0.63 9.47 14.96
CA VAL A 56 1.07 8.12 14.56
C VAL A 56 2.30 7.67 15.36
N GLN A 57 2.65 8.38 16.42
CA GLN A 57 3.77 8.00 17.29
C GLN A 57 3.36 6.94 18.31
N ASN A 58 4.29 6.08 18.69
CA ASN A 58 4.17 5.22 19.85
C ASN A 58 4.71 5.91 21.12
N HIS A 59 4.69 5.19 22.25
CA HIS A 59 5.13 5.66 23.56
C HIS A 59 6.63 6.03 23.64
N ILE A 60 7.46 5.63 22.67
CA ILE A 60 8.89 6.01 22.58
C ILE A 60 9.16 7.07 21.49
N GLY A 61 8.12 7.69 20.94
CA GLY A 61 8.25 8.81 20.00
C GLY A 61 8.64 8.43 18.56
N THR A 62 8.69 7.14 18.22
CA THR A 62 8.88 6.65 16.84
C THR A 62 7.53 6.40 16.17
N VAL A 63 7.49 6.21 14.84
CA VAL A 63 6.23 5.81 14.17
C VAL A 63 5.76 4.46 14.74
N HIS A 64 4.49 4.38 15.10
CA HIS A 64 3.88 3.19 15.69
C HIS A 64 3.85 2.03 14.70
N ALA A 65 4.19 0.82 15.14
CA ALA A 65 4.23 -0.38 14.30
C ALA A 65 2.97 -0.55 13.45
N ILE A 66 1.78 -0.47 14.06
CA ILE A 66 0.50 -0.58 13.36
C ILE A 66 0.26 0.57 12.36
N ALA A 67 0.79 1.77 12.60
CA ALA A 67 0.73 2.85 11.60
C ALA A 67 1.62 2.53 10.39
N VAL A 68 2.77 1.87 10.60
CA VAL A 68 3.59 1.36 9.49
C VAL A 68 2.84 0.28 8.72
N CYS A 69 2.24 -0.69 9.42
CA CYS A 69 1.43 -1.74 8.79
C CYS A 69 0.27 -1.16 7.97
N ASN A 70 -0.42 -0.14 8.49
CA ASN A 70 -1.49 0.56 7.76
C ASN A 70 -0.96 1.23 6.48
N GLY A 71 0.25 1.81 6.52
CA GLY A 71 0.92 2.32 5.32
C GLY A 71 1.30 1.23 4.31
N LEU A 72 1.79 0.08 4.79
CA LEU A 72 2.14 -1.07 3.95
C LEU A 72 0.91 -1.72 3.32
N GLU A 73 -0.19 -1.82 4.05
CA GLU A 73 -1.47 -2.33 3.56
C GLU A 73 -2.07 -1.40 2.51
N ALA A 74 -1.96 -0.07 2.69
CA ALA A 74 -2.33 0.89 1.66
C ALA A 74 -1.49 0.74 0.38
N ALA A 75 -0.18 0.53 0.50
CA ALA A 75 0.70 0.30 -0.66
C ALA A 75 0.34 -1.01 -1.38
N MET A 76 0.13 -2.10 -0.63
CA MET A 76 -0.35 -3.38 -1.14
C MET A 76 -1.68 -3.21 -1.89
N GLY A 77 -2.65 -2.50 -1.31
CA GLY A 77 -3.96 -2.29 -1.93
C GLY A 77 -3.87 -1.52 -3.24
N LEU A 78 -3.00 -0.51 -3.31
CA LEU A 78 -2.73 0.22 -4.56
C LEU A 78 -2.11 -0.68 -5.63
N LEU A 79 -1.15 -1.52 -5.27
CA LEU A 79 -0.57 -2.53 -6.16
C LEU A 79 -1.66 -3.48 -6.66
N ALA A 80 -2.50 -3.99 -5.76
CA ALA A 80 -3.55 -4.95 -6.11
C ALA A 80 -4.60 -4.33 -7.06
N GLU A 81 -5.01 -3.08 -6.83
CA GLU A 81 -5.89 -2.35 -7.74
C GLU A 81 -5.27 -2.12 -9.13
N ALA A 82 -3.95 -1.97 -9.22
CA ALA A 82 -3.23 -1.76 -10.48
C ALA A 82 -2.94 -3.05 -11.26
N THR A 83 -2.93 -4.20 -10.55
CA THR A 83 -2.41 -5.47 -11.09
C THR A 83 -3.50 -6.51 -11.32
N THR A 84 -4.58 -6.48 -10.52
CA THR A 84 -5.65 -7.49 -10.60
C THR A 84 -6.27 -7.51 -12.00
N PRO A 85 -6.25 -8.66 -12.70
CA PRO A 85 -6.83 -8.77 -14.04
C PRO A 85 -8.34 -8.44 -14.05
N PRO A 86 -8.87 -7.94 -15.19
CA PRO A 86 -10.31 -7.78 -15.37
C PRO A 86 -11.08 -9.07 -15.07
N GLY A 87 -12.27 -8.96 -14.49
CA GLY A 87 -13.07 -10.12 -14.09
C GLY A 87 -12.64 -10.79 -12.77
N ARG A 88 -11.52 -10.36 -12.15
CA ARG A 88 -11.10 -10.82 -10.82
C ARG A 88 -11.29 -9.76 -9.73
N ARG A 89 -11.35 -10.20 -8.47
CA ARG A 89 -11.36 -9.37 -7.24
C ARG A 89 -10.31 -9.91 -6.26
N TRP A 90 -9.91 -9.07 -5.32
CA TRP A 90 -8.93 -9.43 -4.30
C TRP A 90 -9.44 -9.04 -2.90
N ILE A 91 -8.93 -9.73 -1.88
CA ILE A 91 -9.14 -9.37 -0.47
C ILE A 91 -7.91 -9.77 0.37
N PRO A 92 -7.48 -8.97 1.35
CA PRO A 92 -6.44 -9.38 2.29
C PRO A 92 -6.85 -10.65 3.05
N LYS A 93 -5.94 -11.62 3.14
CA LYS A 93 -6.13 -12.92 3.83
C LYS A 93 -5.23 -13.05 5.05
N GLY A 94 -4.03 -12.47 5.01
CA GLY A 94 -3.09 -12.52 6.12
C GLY A 94 -1.94 -11.54 5.95
N MET A 95 -1.26 -11.22 7.05
CA MET A 95 -0.08 -10.36 7.07
C MET A 95 0.92 -10.92 8.07
N SER A 96 2.16 -11.08 7.62
CA SER A 96 3.31 -11.43 8.47
C SER A 96 4.41 -10.40 8.23
N VAL A 97 4.81 -9.69 9.29
CA VAL A 97 5.86 -8.66 9.22
C VAL A 97 6.84 -8.78 10.38
N SER A 98 8.09 -8.43 10.12
CA SER A 98 9.16 -8.30 11.10
C SER A 98 9.48 -6.83 11.33
N TYR A 99 9.65 -6.44 12.60
CA TYR A 99 10.08 -5.10 13.00
C TYR A 99 11.60 -5.10 13.21
N VAL A 100 12.34 -4.79 12.14
CA VAL A 100 13.81 -4.96 12.12
C VAL A 100 14.58 -3.74 12.62
N ALA A 101 13.96 -2.55 12.63
CA ALA A 101 14.55 -1.34 13.19
C ALA A 101 13.50 -0.32 13.65
N LYS A 102 13.93 0.70 14.40
CA LYS A 102 13.04 1.77 14.89
C LYS A 102 12.68 2.76 13.78
N SER A 103 11.40 3.08 13.65
CA SER A 103 10.86 4.05 12.68
C SER A 103 11.04 5.51 13.11
N THR A 104 12.26 6.05 13.01
CA THR A 104 12.62 7.36 13.57
C THR A 104 12.32 8.56 12.67
N THR A 105 12.00 8.35 11.40
CA THR A 105 11.73 9.39 10.38
C THR A 105 10.36 9.18 9.73
N ASP A 106 10.04 10.00 8.73
CA ASP A 106 9.04 9.66 7.72
C ASP A 106 9.43 8.32 7.05
N LEU A 107 8.43 7.56 6.63
CA LEU A 107 8.64 6.25 6.03
C LEU A 107 8.14 6.20 4.59
N LEU A 108 8.92 5.52 3.74
CA LEU A 108 8.51 5.06 2.43
C LEU A 108 8.01 3.61 2.56
N CYS A 109 6.73 3.38 2.28
CA CYS A 109 6.11 2.06 2.22
C CYS A 109 6.06 1.61 0.77
N VAL A 110 6.60 0.43 0.50
CA VAL A 110 6.70 -0.17 -0.83
C VAL A 110 6.02 -1.53 -0.82
N ALA A 111 5.28 -1.83 -1.88
CA ALA A 111 4.72 -3.15 -2.18
C ALA A 111 5.19 -3.60 -3.57
N ASP A 112 5.57 -4.87 -3.68
CA ASP A 112 6.07 -5.52 -4.90
C ASP A 112 5.47 -6.92 -5.07
N THR A 113 5.23 -7.33 -6.31
CA THR A 113 4.93 -8.73 -6.71
C THR A 113 5.67 -9.05 -8.00
N ASP A 114 5.68 -10.31 -8.42
CA ASP A 114 6.12 -10.72 -9.75
C ASP A 114 4.90 -11.01 -10.65
N PRO A 115 5.00 -10.87 -11.98
CA PRO A 115 3.93 -11.24 -12.90
C PRO A 115 3.42 -12.67 -12.73
N ALA A 116 4.32 -13.60 -12.39
CA ALA A 116 3.99 -15.00 -12.16
C ALA A 116 3.02 -15.22 -10.99
N ASP A 117 3.04 -14.33 -9.98
CA ASP A 117 2.16 -14.45 -8.80
C ASP A 117 0.67 -14.29 -9.16
N TRP A 118 0.36 -13.72 -10.34
CA TRP A 118 -1.00 -13.35 -10.76
C TRP A 118 -1.59 -14.24 -11.85
N ALA A 119 -0.89 -15.31 -12.25
CA ALA A 119 -1.32 -16.19 -13.33
C ALA A 119 -2.67 -16.87 -13.00
N GLU A 120 -2.76 -17.46 -11.81
CA GLU A 120 -3.92 -18.21 -11.35
C GLU A 120 -4.74 -17.44 -10.31
N VAL A 121 -5.95 -17.95 -10.05
CA VAL A 121 -6.71 -17.55 -8.84
C VAL A 121 -6.09 -18.22 -7.61
N GLY A 122 -6.15 -17.56 -6.46
CA GLY A 122 -5.56 -18.08 -5.23
C GLY A 122 -4.84 -17.04 -4.41
N ASP A 123 -3.91 -17.51 -3.58
CA ASP A 123 -3.11 -16.66 -2.71
C ASP A 123 -1.98 -15.97 -3.51
N VAL A 124 -1.89 -14.65 -3.38
CA VAL A 124 -0.83 -13.82 -3.97
C VAL A 124 0.00 -13.21 -2.83
N PRO A 125 1.30 -13.55 -2.72
CA PRO A 125 2.17 -13.05 -1.65
C PRO A 125 2.74 -11.67 -2.00
N VAL A 126 2.11 -10.60 -1.54
CA VAL A 126 2.62 -9.24 -1.79
C VAL A 126 3.75 -8.92 -0.82
N ARG A 127 4.97 -8.75 -1.35
CA ARG A 127 6.16 -8.38 -0.56
C ARG A 127 6.07 -6.91 -0.20
N VAL A 128 6.26 -6.59 1.07
CA VAL A 128 6.16 -5.22 1.57
C VAL A 128 7.37 -4.83 2.41
N ARG A 129 7.80 -3.57 2.29
CA ARG A 129 8.85 -2.99 3.14
C ARG A 129 8.61 -1.52 3.43
N ALA A 130 8.93 -1.10 4.64
CA ALA A 130 8.95 0.30 5.06
C ALA A 130 10.39 0.74 5.33
N MET A 131 10.81 1.86 4.76
CA MET A 131 12.17 2.39 4.86
C MET A 131 12.18 3.81 5.43
N ARG A 132 13.17 4.10 6.27
CA ARG A 132 13.48 5.47 6.71
C ARG A 132 14.03 6.31 5.55
N THR A 133 14.15 7.62 5.79
CA THR A 133 14.75 8.55 4.81
C THR A 133 16.24 8.28 4.55
N ASP A 134 16.92 7.55 5.44
CA ASP A 134 18.31 7.09 5.27
C ASP A 134 18.41 5.75 4.51
N GLY A 135 17.30 5.19 4.03
CA GLY A 135 17.25 3.93 3.31
C GLY A 135 17.17 2.68 4.19
N THR A 136 17.25 2.81 5.52
CA THR A 136 17.17 1.66 6.43
C THR A 136 15.76 1.06 6.43
N VAL A 137 15.64 -0.24 6.14
CA VAL A 137 14.40 -1.00 6.33
C VAL A 137 14.08 -1.06 7.83
N VAL A 138 12.85 -0.73 8.19
CA VAL A 138 12.35 -0.77 9.59
C VAL A 138 11.29 -1.83 9.79
N VAL A 139 10.51 -2.12 8.76
CA VAL A 139 9.50 -3.18 8.74
C VAL A 139 9.54 -3.85 7.38
N GLU A 140 9.50 -5.18 7.35
CA GLU A 140 9.40 -5.96 6.11
C GLU A 140 8.58 -7.22 6.32
N GLY A 141 8.01 -7.75 5.23
CA GLY A 141 7.25 -8.98 5.29
C GLY A 141 6.36 -9.21 4.08
N VAL A 142 5.28 -9.95 4.28
CA VAL A 142 4.33 -10.35 3.24
C VAL A 142 2.91 -10.07 3.70
N ILE A 143 2.12 -9.43 2.83
CA ILE A 143 0.67 -9.36 2.94
C ILE A 143 0.09 -10.28 1.88
N THR A 144 -0.50 -11.39 2.30
CA THR A 144 -1.16 -12.33 1.40
C THR A 144 -2.56 -11.81 1.09
N ILE A 145 -2.84 -11.62 -0.20
CA ILE A 145 -4.21 -11.40 -0.69
C ILE A 145 -4.74 -12.66 -1.36
N TYR A 146 -6.05 -12.87 -1.32
CA TYR A 146 -6.72 -13.91 -2.07
C TYR A 146 -7.39 -13.29 -3.30
N VAL A 147 -7.03 -13.79 -4.48
CA VAL A 147 -7.60 -13.38 -5.76
C VAL A 147 -8.62 -14.43 -6.22
N SER A 148 -9.85 -13.98 -6.49
CA SER A 148 -10.93 -14.84 -6.98
C SER A 148 -11.61 -14.21 -8.20
N GLU A 149 -12.40 -15.00 -8.92
CA GLU A 149 -13.32 -14.45 -9.92
C GLU A 149 -14.35 -13.51 -9.25
N LYS A 150 -14.78 -12.49 -10.00
CA LYS A 150 -15.95 -11.68 -9.64
C LYS A 150 -17.20 -12.47 -9.97
N PRO A 151 -18.19 -12.54 -9.07
CA PRO A 151 -19.49 -13.11 -9.40
C PRO A 151 -20.06 -12.43 -10.66
N ARG A 152 -20.62 -13.22 -11.59
CA ARG A 152 -21.44 -12.66 -12.68
C ARG A 152 -22.74 -12.18 -12.05
N THR A 153 -22.84 -10.87 -11.83
CA THR A 153 -24.11 -10.18 -11.56
C THR A 153 -24.90 -9.97 -12.83
#